data_AF-A0AAD6B584-F1
#
_entry.id   AF-A0AAD6B584-F1
#
_cell.length_a   1.000
_cell.length_b   1.000
_cell.length_c   1.000
_cell.angle_alpha   90.00
_cell.angle_beta   90.00
_cell.angle_gamma   90.00
#
_symmetry.space_group_name_H-M   'P 1'
#
loop_
_entity.id
_entity.type
_entity.pdbx_description
1 polymer ?
#
loop_
_entity_poly.entity_id
_entity_poly.type
_entity_poly.pdbx_seq_one_letter_code
_entity_poly.pdbx_strand_id
1 'polypeptide(L)'
;MYMSAFKSMMPWFAAYDHTHYTRWGAVFIADMEQLAQTAPKVYKGFLDGDFVAKETKHSFNEVPFDLRLEHINKTGKVAGGLIGITRNDPERNRWSITYNERASLAEDTRSLFGLTHDDDDDEETHKDCLQSRIKRDNHDVIQLVDQFQRYNVFQQEHMYDLVSLTTGDVASEEILNDLTHAAESGKKTITELVKKRLGTTNTDFHASLTKRKPKTFSSRYSTDTKLEQLRSKDIFRRIIVSMESGREVNMDELLQKELCAVPLSLATTDSVLRPTNKADLATILQAGAKETELSPSVMRTCTIIDGMALVRAMGKPHNA
;
A
#
# COMPACT_ATOMS: atom_id res chain seq x y z
N MET A 1 15.35 11.07 -18.05
CA MET A 1 14.56 11.09 -16.80
C MET A 1 14.74 9.80 -15.99
N TYR A 2 14.52 8.61 -16.57
CA TYR A 2 14.60 7.31 -15.89
C TYR A 2 15.88 7.08 -15.05
N MET A 3 17.06 7.15 -15.66
CA MET A 3 18.33 6.90 -14.95
C MET A 3 18.58 7.86 -13.79
N SER A 4 18.17 9.13 -13.93
CA SER A 4 18.29 10.12 -12.86
C SER A 4 17.38 9.76 -11.69
N ALA A 5 16.13 9.37 -11.96
CA ALA A 5 15.18 8.96 -10.92
C ALA A 5 15.66 7.70 -10.20
N PHE A 6 16.13 6.69 -10.94
CA PHE A 6 16.65 5.46 -10.36
C PHE A 6 17.87 5.73 -9.46
N LYS A 7 18.83 6.55 -9.91
CA LYS A 7 19.98 6.99 -9.10
C LYS A 7 19.56 7.71 -7.82
N SER A 8 18.55 8.59 -7.90
CA SER A 8 18.00 9.28 -6.72
C SER A 8 17.33 8.34 -5.72
N MET A 9 16.83 7.18 -6.18
CA MET A 9 16.20 6.16 -5.32
C MET A 9 17.20 5.22 -4.65
N MET A 10 18.40 5.05 -5.21
CA MET A 10 19.42 4.15 -4.66
C MET A 10 19.67 4.34 -3.16
N PRO A 11 19.88 5.58 -2.64
CA PRO A 11 20.11 5.77 -1.22
C PRO A 11 18.97 5.23 -0.35
N TRP A 12 17.72 5.35 -0.81
CA TRP A 12 16.56 4.88 -0.07
C TRP A 12 16.46 3.35 -0.05
N PHE A 13 16.81 2.68 -1.15
CA PHE A 13 16.92 1.22 -1.17
C PHE A 13 17.94 0.72 -0.16
N ALA A 14 19.09 1.40 -0.07
CA ALA A 14 20.13 1.04 0.89
C ALA A 14 19.71 1.35 2.33
N ALA A 15 19.10 2.51 2.57
CA ALA A 15 18.68 2.96 3.88
C ALA A 15 17.67 2.02 4.54
N TYR A 16 16.74 1.47 3.75
CA TYR A 16 15.66 0.59 4.21
C TYR A 16 15.88 -0.89 3.89
N ASP A 17 17.14 -1.33 3.80
CA ASP A 17 17.53 -2.74 3.68
C ASP A 17 16.96 -3.49 2.46
N HIS A 18 16.64 -2.78 1.38
CA HIS A 18 16.37 -3.38 0.07
C HIS A 18 17.69 -3.84 -0.58
N THR A 19 18.34 -4.81 0.06
CA THR A 19 19.70 -5.29 -0.24
C THR A 19 19.85 -5.77 -1.68
N HIS A 20 18.85 -6.45 -2.24
CA HIS A 20 18.85 -6.88 -3.65
C HIS A 20 18.85 -5.69 -4.61
N TYR A 21 17.94 -4.73 -4.42
CA TYR A 21 17.90 -3.50 -5.22
C TYR A 21 19.16 -2.66 -5.04
N THR A 22 19.71 -2.60 -3.83
CA THR A 22 20.96 -1.87 -3.56
C THR A 22 22.14 -2.48 -4.29
N ARG A 23 22.27 -3.81 -4.27
CA ARG A 23 23.37 -4.53 -4.94
C ARG A 23 23.24 -4.44 -6.45
N TRP A 24 22.11 -4.90 -6.99
CA TRP A 24 21.92 -4.99 -8.43
C TRP A 24 21.68 -3.62 -9.07
N GLY A 25 21.09 -2.67 -8.33
CA GLY A 25 20.95 -1.29 -8.79
C GLY A 25 22.31 -0.61 -8.98
N ALA A 26 23.31 -0.90 -8.14
CA ALA A 26 24.66 -0.35 -8.32
C ALA A 26 25.34 -0.89 -9.59
N VAL A 27 25.20 -2.19 -9.85
CA VAL A 27 25.70 -2.82 -11.09
C VAL A 27 24.96 -2.28 -12.30
N PHE A 28 23.62 -2.25 -12.24
CA PHE A 28 22.78 -1.72 -13.30
C PHE A 28 23.17 -0.30 -13.67
N ILE A 29 23.39 0.58 -12.69
CA ILE A 29 23.85 1.96 -12.95
C ILE A 29 25.21 1.97 -13.65
N ALA A 30 26.17 1.17 -13.18
CA ALA A 30 27.50 1.11 -13.79
C ALA A 30 27.45 0.60 -15.25
N ASP A 31 26.62 -0.41 -15.53
CA ASP A 31 26.40 -0.95 -16.87
C ASP A 31 25.74 0.09 -17.78
N MET A 32 24.69 0.77 -17.28
CA MET A 32 23.98 1.80 -18.03
C MET A 32 24.86 3.03 -18.33
N GLU A 33 25.79 3.39 -17.43
CA GLU A 33 26.74 4.49 -17.67
C GLU A 33 27.77 4.15 -18.76
N GLN A 34 28.12 2.87 -18.91
CA GLN A 34 29.06 2.39 -19.93
C GLN A 34 28.39 1.94 -21.23
N LEU A 35 27.05 1.90 -21.27
CA LEU A 35 26.26 1.33 -22.36
C LEU A 35 26.59 1.94 -23.72
N ALA A 36 26.89 3.24 -23.77
CA ALA A 36 27.28 3.94 -24.99
C ALA A 36 28.57 3.39 -25.62
N GLN A 37 29.48 2.84 -24.80
CA GLN A 37 30.72 2.22 -25.29
C GLN A 37 30.57 0.71 -25.49
N THR A 38 29.92 0.01 -24.55
CA THR A 38 29.83 -1.46 -24.54
C THR A 38 28.79 -1.99 -25.53
N ALA A 39 27.69 -1.26 -25.74
CA ALA A 39 26.62 -1.63 -26.67
C ALA A 39 25.99 -0.38 -27.34
N PRO A 40 26.70 0.31 -28.25
CA PRO A 40 26.25 1.57 -28.85
C PRO A 40 24.89 1.46 -29.55
N LYS A 41 24.58 0.31 -30.16
CA LYS A 41 23.29 0.05 -30.81
C LYS A 41 22.13 0.01 -29.81
N VAL A 42 22.34 -0.64 -28.67
CA VAL A 42 21.33 -0.72 -27.59
C VAL A 42 21.16 0.65 -26.95
N TYR A 43 22.26 1.37 -26.69
CA TYR A 43 22.21 2.74 -26.19
C TYR A 43 21.39 3.65 -27.11
N LYS A 44 21.62 3.58 -28.43
CA LYS A 44 20.83 4.32 -29.41
C LYS A 44 19.35 3.92 -29.36
N GLY A 45 19.03 2.63 -29.37
CA GLY A 45 17.65 2.15 -29.24
C GLY A 45 16.97 2.69 -27.98
N PHE A 46 17.67 2.72 -26.84
CA PHE A 46 17.12 3.30 -25.62
C PHE A 46 16.88 4.82 -25.71
N LEU A 47 17.73 5.57 -26.41
CA LEU A 47 17.46 6.99 -26.67
C LEU A 47 16.25 7.19 -27.60
N ASP A 48 16.05 6.25 -28.52
CA ASP A 48 14.94 6.24 -29.48
C ASP A 48 13.63 5.69 -28.85
N GLY A 49 13.67 5.16 -27.62
CA GLY A 49 12.50 4.66 -26.89
C GLY A 49 12.28 3.14 -26.97
N ASP A 50 13.23 2.35 -27.47
CA ASP A 50 13.16 0.89 -27.67
C ASP A 50 13.22 0.07 -26.35
N PHE A 51 12.56 0.55 -25.30
CA PHE A 51 12.38 -0.13 -24.01
C PHE A 51 10.96 0.04 -23.46
N VAL A 52 10.10 0.75 -24.18
CA VAL A 52 8.68 0.94 -23.89
C VAL A 52 7.84 0.60 -25.12
N ALA A 53 6.61 0.16 -24.88
CA ALA A 53 5.59 -0.05 -25.91
C ALA A 53 4.50 1.01 -25.76
N LYS A 54 3.97 1.44 -26.89
CA LYS A 54 2.87 2.41 -26.96
C LYS A 54 1.65 1.74 -27.59
N GLU A 55 0.49 1.82 -26.94
CA GLU A 55 -0.75 1.21 -27.45
C GLU A 55 -1.44 2.11 -28.46
N THR A 56 -1.57 3.39 -28.12
CA THR A 56 -2.33 4.37 -28.89
C THR A 56 -1.46 5.59 -29.19
N LYS A 57 -1.92 6.48 -30.08
CA LYS A 57 -1.15 7.69 -30.44
C LYS A 57 -1.13 8.74 -29.34
N HIS A 58 -1.98 8.62 -28.31
CA HIS A 58 -2.09 9.57 -27.20
C HIS A 58 -0.76 9.79 -26.44
N SER A 59 -0.69 10.88 -25.68
CA SER A 59 0.51 11.21 -24.89
C SER A 59 0.52 10.45 -23.55
N PHE A 60 1.71 10.22 -22.99
CA PHE A 60 1.93 9.62 -21.65
C PHE A 60 1.34 8.23 -21.42
N ASN A 61 1.25 7.40 -22.47
CA ASN A 61 0.72 6.03 -22.42
C ASN A 61 1.78 4.96 -22.74
N GLU A 62 3.06 5.34 -22.76
CA GLU A 62 4.17 4.41 -22.95
C GLU A 62 4.34 3.54 -21.70
N VAL A 63 4.33 2.23 -21.89
CA VAL A 63 4.46 1.25 -20.82
C VAL A 63 5.66 0.34 -21.05
N PRO A 64 6.36 -0.12 -20.00
CA PRO A 64 7.42 -1.12 -20.15
C PRO A 64 6.89 -2.39 -20.85
N PHE A 65 7.75 -3.06 -21.61
CA PHE A 65 7.36 -4.26 -22.37
C PHE A 65 6.76 -5.38 -21.50
N ASP A 66 7.22 -5.54 -20.26
CA ASP A 66 6.66 -6.53 -19.33
C ASP A 66 5.18 -6.23 -19.00
N LEU A 67 4.88 -4.96 -18.67
CA LEU A 67 3.51 -4.51 -18.43
C LEU A 67 2.65 -4.61 -19.71
N ARG A 68 3.23 -4.28 -20.87
CA ARG A 68 2.57 -4.49 -22.17
C ARG A 68 2.21 -5.96 -22.38
N LEU A 69 3.14 -6.86 -22.06
CA LEU A 69 2.92 -8.29 -22.17
C LEU A 69 1.82 -8.74 -21.21
N GLU A 70 1.72 -8.17 -20.01
CA GLU A 70 0.59 -8.42 -19.11
C GLU A 70 -0.76 -7.99 -19.69
N HIS A 71 -0.82 -6.85 -20.40
CA HIS A 71 -2.04 -6.41 -21.10
C HIS A 71 -2.46 -7.40 -22.20
N ILE A 72 -1.50 -7.84 -23.02
CA ILE A 72 -1.74 -8.86 -24.06
C ILE A 72 -2.13 -10.20 -23.41
N ASN A 73 -1.51 -10.54 -22.28
CA ASN A 73 -1.85 -11.72 -21.51
C ASN A 73 -3.29 -11.68 -21.00
N LYS A 74 -3.79 -10.49 -20.65
CA LYS A 74 -5.15 -10.30 -20.14
C LYS A 74 -6.21 -10.60 -21.20
N THR A 75 -6.00 -10.24 -22.47
CA THR A 75 -6.95 -10.52 -23.55
C THR A 75 -7.05 -12.01 -23.88
N GLY A 76 -5.95 -12.77 -23.80
CA GLY A 76 -5.96 -14.22 -24.04
C GLY A 76 -6.32 -15.10 -22.83
N LYS A 77 -6.26 -14.55 -21.60
CA LYS A 77 -6.60 -15.28 -20.36
C LYS A 77 -8.12 -15.41 -20.19
N VAL A 78 -8.60 -16.63 -19.98
CA VAL A 78 -9.96 -16.92 -19.49
C VAL A 78 -10.05 -16.68 -17.98
N ALA A 79 -11.26 -16.54 -17.44
CA ALA A 79 -11.49 -16.55 -16.00
C ALA A 79 -10.88 -17.82 -15.38
N GLY A 80 -9.86 -17.66 -14.52
CA GLY A 80 -9.08 -18.75 -13.93
C GLY A 80 -7.71 -19.00 -14.58
N GLY A 81 -7.37 -18.39 -15.71
CA GLY A 81 -6.05 -18.53 -16.34
C GLY A 81 -5.69 -19.98 -16.68
N LEU A 82 -4.46 -20.40 -16.31
CA LEU A 82 -3.98 -21.79 -16.42
C LEU A 82 -4.36 -22.65 -15.19
N ILE A 83 -5.06 -22.08 -14.20
CA ILE A 83 -5.41 -22.79 -12.96
C ILE A 83 -6.32 -23.97 -13.32
N GLY A 84 -5.88 -25.19 -12.97
CA GLY A 84 -6.59 -26.44 -13.26
C GLY A 84 -6.05 -27.23 -14.46
N ILE A 85 -5.35 -26.58 -15.40
CA ILE A 85 -4.83 -27.24 -16.61
C ILE A 85 -3.30 -27.37 -16.63
N THR A 86 -2.57 -26.72 -15.72
CA THR A 86 -1.09 -26.76 -15.67
C THR A 86 -0.52 -28.17 -15.56
N ARG A 87 -1.24 -29.08 -14.88
CA ARG A 87 -0.84 -30.48 -14.66
C ARG A 87 -1.33 -31.44 -15.76
N ASN A 88 -2.11 -30.95 -16.72
CA ASN A 88 -2.63 -31.72 -17.84
C ASN A 88 -1.91 -31.28 -19.12
N ASP A 89 -0.85 -32.02 -19.49
CA ASP A 89 0.01 -31.68 -20.65
C ASP A 89 -0.78 -31.47 -21.95
N PRO A 90 -1.73 -32.35 -22.34
CA PRO A 90 -2.60 -32.13 -23.50
C PRO A 90 -3.35 -30.80 -23.47
N GLU A 91 -3.98 -30.44 -22.34
CA GLU A 91 -4.76 -29.22 -22.22
C GLU A 91 -3.88 -27.97 -22.21
N ARG A 92 -2.73 -28.02 -21.53
CA ARG A 92 -1.72 -26.95 -21.55
C ARG A 92 -1.18 -26.73 -22.96
N ASN A 93 -0.87 -27.81 -23.69
CA ASN A 93 -0.36 -27.71 -25.06
C ASN A 93 -1.42 -27.13 -26.00
N ARG A 94 -2.67 -27.59 -25.90
CA ARG A 94 -3.79 -27.01 -26.67
C ARG A 94 -3.99 -25.53 -26.34
N TRP A 95 -3.95 -25.15 -25.06
CA TRP A 95 -4.04 -23.75 -24.65
C TRP A 95 -2.91 -22.92 -25.25
N SER A 96 -1.67 -23.43 -25.22
CA SER A 96 -0.49 -22.72 -25.73
C SER A 96 -0.55 -22.52 -27.25
N ILE A 97 -0.98 -23.54 -28.00
CA ILE A 97 -1.09 -23.48 -29.46
C ILE A 97 -2.23 -22.54 -29.89
N THR A 98 -3.36 -22.55 -29.16
CA THR A 98 -4.54 -21.76 -29.51
C THR A 98 -4.56 -20.36 -28.90
N TYR A 99 -3.54 -20.00 -28.11
CA TYR A 99 -3.51 -18.74 -27.35
C TYR A 99 -3.62 -17.51 -28.25
N ASN A 100 -2.74 -17.42 -29.26
CA ASN A 100 -2.69 -16.28 -30.17
C ASN A 100 -3.99 -16.14 -30.99
N GLU A 101 -4.49 -17.25 -31.53
CA GLU A 101 -5.75 -17.28 -32.29
C GLU A 101 -6.95 -16.82 -31.46
N ARG A 102 -7.02 -17.26 -30.18
CA ARG A 102 -8.08 -16.84 -29.27
C ARG A 102 -7.98 -15.36 -28.90
N ALA A 103 -6.76 -14.85 -28.72
CA ALA A 103 -6.54 -13.42 -28.48
C ALA A 103 -6.95 -12.60 -29.71
N SER A 104 -6.60 -13.04 -30.92
CA SER A 104 -7.01 -12.41 -32.18
C SER A 104 -8.54 -12.40 -32.32
N LEU A 105 -9.21 -13.54 -32.12
CA LEU A 105 -10.67 -13.62 -32.21
C LEU A 105 -11.37 -12.71 -31.20
N ALA A 106 -10.83 -12.60 -29.98
CA ALA A 106 -11.36 -11.69 -28.97
C ALA A 106 -11.21 -10.22 -29.41
N GLU A 107 -10.08 -9.86 -30.03
CA GLU A 107 -9.85 -8.53 -30.58
C GLU A 107 -10.76 -8.23 -31.78
N ASP A 108 -10.88 -9.15 -32.73
CA ASP A 108 -11.79 -9.04 -33.87
C ASP A 108 -13.24 -8.84 -33.39
N THR A 109 -13.64 -9.54 -32.32
CA THR A 109 -14.96 -9.37 -31.71
C THR A 109 -15.10 -7.98 -31.11
N ARG A 110 -14.09 -7.45 -30.41
CA ARG A 110 -14.10 -6.08 -29.89
C ARG A 110 -14.24 -5.07 -31.01
N SER A 111 -13.46 -5.23 -32.08
CA SER A 111 -13.52 -4.39 -33.27
C SER A 111 -14.91 -4.41 -33.91
N LEU A 112 -15.51 -5.60 -34.06
CA LEU A 112 -16.87 -5.75 -34.59
C LEU A 112 -17.91 -4.97 -33.78
N PHE A 113 -17.73 -4.86 -32.45
CA PHE A 113 -18.61 -4.10 -31.56
C PHE A 113 -18.21 -2.63 -31.37
N GLY A 114 -17.19 -2.13 -32.09
CA GLY A 114 -16.68 -0.77 -31.93
C GLY A 114 -16.08 -0.52 -30.54
N LEU A 115 -15.50 -1.55 -29.91
CA LEU A 115 -14.87 -1.48 -28.59
C LEU A 115 -13.34 -1.35 -28.68
N THR A 116 -12.81 -1.01 -29.86
CA THR A 116 -11.39 -0.76 -30.09
C THR A 116 -11.01 0.65 -29.62
N HIS A 117 -9.84 0.79 -29.00
CA HIS A 117 -9.33 2.06 -28.46
C HIS A 117 -8.77 3.02 -29.52
N ASP A 118 -9.20 2.89 -30.78
CA ASP A 118 -8.66 3.59 -31.95
C ASP A 118 -9.58 4.74 -32.44
N ASP A 119 -10.42 5.29 -31.56
CA ASP A 119 -11.09 6.54 -31.88
C ASP A 119 -10.03 7.67 -31.78
N ASP A 120 -9.37 7.93 -32.91
CA ASP A 120 -8.42 9.04 -33.14
C ASP A 120 -9.03 10.43 -32.81
N ASP A 121 -10.35 10.51 -32.60
CA ASP A 121 -11.10 11.74 -32.33
C ASP A 121 -11.35 12.02 -30.83
N ASP A 122 -11.07 11.06 -29.93
CA ASP A 122 -11.21 11.31 -28.51
C ASP A 122 -9.91 11.89 -27.95
N GLU A 123 -9.86 13.23 -27.86
CA GLU A 123 -9.03 13.95 -26.87
C GLU A 123 -9.48 13.60 -25.43
N GLU A 124 -9.73 12.32 -25.12
CA GLU A 124 -10.03 11.86 -23.78
C GLU A 124 -8.77 12.02 -22.93
N THR A 125 -8.67 13.22 -22.37
CA THR A 125 -7.76 13.56 -21.29
C THR A 125 -7.90 12.48 -20.22
N HIS A 126 -6.79 11.83 -19.85
CA HIS A 126 -6.77 10.79 -18.83
C HIS A 126 -7.67 11.17 -17.65
N LYS A 127 -8.44 10.23 -17.09
CA LYS A 127 -9.48 10.53 -16.07
C LYS A 127 -8.94 11.34 -14.89
N ASP A 128 -7.67 11.18 -14.56
CA ASP A 128 -7.00 11.93 -13.49
C ASP A 128 -6.61 13.38 -13.88
N CYS A 129 -6.54 13.68 -15.17
CA CYS A 129 -6.25 14.99 -15.74
C CYS A 129 -7.52 15.77 -16.11
N LEU A 130 -8.72 15.21 -15.91
CA LEU A 130 -9.98 15.91 -16.15
C LEU A 130 -10.09 17.14 -15.26
N GLN A 131 -10.64 18.24 -15.81
CA GLN A 131 -10.84 19.48 -15.05
C GLN A 131 -11.68 19.29 -13.79
N SER A 132 -12.64 18.36 -13.81
CA SER A 132 -13.44 17.99 -12.63
C SER A 132 -12.59 17.33 -11.54
N ARG A 133 -11.67 16.43 -11.91
CA ARG A 133 -10.71 15.80 -11.00
C ARG A 133 -9.78 16.85 -10.39
N ILE A 134 -9.15 17.68 -11.23
CA ILE A 134 -8.25 18.74 -10.78
C ILE A 134 -8.96 19.69 -9.80
N LYS A 135 -10.19 20.10 -10.11
CA LYS A 135 -11.01 20.94 -9.21
C LYS A 135 -11.28 20.25 -7.88
N ARG A 136 -11.61 18.96 -7.90
CA ARG A 136 -11.86 18.18 -6.69
C ARG A 136 -10.60 18.03 -5.85
N ASP A 137 -9.47 17.66 -6.45
CA ASP A 137 -8.22 17.47 -5.73
C ASP A 137 -7.75 18.79 -5.10
N ASN A 138 -7.88 19.91 -5.83
CA ASN A 138 -7.62 21.24 -5.28
C ASN A 138 -8.56 21.57 -4.11
N HIS A 139 -9.85 21.23 -4.22
CA HIS A 139 -10.81 21.41 -3.15
C HIS A 139 -10.48 20.56 -1.92
N ASP A 140 -10.13 19.29 -2.11
CA ASP A 140 -9.73 18.34 -1.06
C ASP A 140 -8.46 18.84 -0.34
N VAL A 141 -7.49 19.38 -1.08
CA VAL A 141 -6.28 20.03 -0.51
C VAL A 141 -6.66 21.24 0.34
N ILE A 142 -7.53 22.12 -0.17
CA ILE A 142 -7.99 23.30 0.60
C ILE A 142 -8.70 22.87 1.88
N GLN A 143 -9.59 21.86 1.80
CA GLN A 143 -10.26 21.32 2.97
C GLN A 143 -9.26 20.77 3.98
N LEU A 144 -8.27 20.00 3.54
CA LEU A 144 -7.24 19.45 4.42
C LEU A 144 -6.43 20.55 5.13
N VAL A 145 -6.04 21.60 4.39
CA VAL A 145 -5.34 22.77 4.94
C VAL A 145 -6.21 23.52 5.95
N ASP A 146 -7.48 23.74 5.66
CA ASP A 146 -8.43 24.36 6.59
C ASP A 146 -8.56 23.55 7.89
N GLN A 147 -8.66 22.22 7.78
CA GLN A 147 -8.68 21.36 8.97
C GLN A 147 -7.36 21.45 9.75
N PHE A 148 -6.21 21.42 9.09
CA PHE A 148 -4.92 21.56 9.75
C PHE A 148 -4.75 22.90 10.46
N GLN A 149 -5.25 23.99 9.86
CA GLN A 149 -5.26 25.32 10.49
C GLN A 149 -6.24 25.38 11.66
N ARG A 150 -7.47 24.88 11.49
CA ARG A 150 -8.51 24.87 12.52
C ARG A 150 -8.07 24.13 13.79
N TYR A 151 -7.36 23.02 13.63
CA TYR A 151 -6.84 22.23 14.76
C TYR A 151 -5.40 22.58 15.14
N ASN A 152 -4.82 23.62 14.53
CA ASN A 152 -3.46 24.06 14.80
C ASN A 152 -2.42 22.90 14.73
N VAL A 153 -2.61 21.98 13.78
CA VAL A 153 -1.83 20.72 13.68
C VAL A 153 -0.32 20.97 13.59
N PHE A 154 0.09 22.09 13.01
CA PHE A 154 1.49 22.48 12.85
C PHE A 154 1.95 23.62 13.79
N GLN A 155 1.11 24.07 14.73
CA GLN A 155 1.57 24.99 15.79
C GLN A 155 2.23 24.17 16.89
N GLN A 156 3.46 23.73 16.67
CA GLN A 156 4.28 23.17 17.74
C GLN A 156 5.24 24.22 18.27
N GLU A 157 5.23 24.43 19.59
CA GLU A 157 6.25 25.24 20.30
C GLU A 157 7.67 24.65 20.09
N HIS A 158 7.74 23.35 19.82
CA HIS A 158 8.95 22.62 19.47
C HIS A 158 8.96 22.27 17.98
N MET A 159 9.37 23.22 17.14
CA MET A 159 9.39 23.12 15.66
C MET A 159 10.30 21.99 15.11
N TYR A 160 11.03 21.28 15.98
CA TYR A 160 12.06 20.30 15.61
C TYR A 160 11.66 18.84 15.89
N ASP A 161 10.47 18.61 16.44
CA ASP A 161 10.01 17.28 16.82
C ASP A 161 9.24 16.61 15.68
N LEU A 162 9.65 15.39 15.31
CA LEU A 162 8.93 14.60 14.32
C LEU A 162 7.76 13.88 15.01
N VAL A 163 6.52 14.17 14.60
CA VAL A 163 5.32 13.61 15.27
C VAL A 163 4.50 12.74 14.31
N SER A 164 4.03 11.59 14.82
CA SER A 164 3.09 10.71 14.12
C SER A 164 1.70 11.34 14.07
N LEU A 165 1.17 11.60 12.87
CA LEU A 165 -0.18 12.17 12.71
C LEU A 165 -1.31 11.26 13.22
N THR A 166 -1.10 9.94 13.19
CA THR A 166 -2.14 8.98 13.58
C THR A 166 -2.20 8.73 15.07
N THR A 167 -1.06 8.79 15.76
CA THR A 167 -0.96 8.46 17.19
C THR A 167 -0.66 9.67 18.08
N GLY A 168 -0.16 10.76 17.51
CA GLY A 168 0.32 11.93 18.26
C GLY A 168 1.69 11.73 18.90
N ASP A 169 2.36 10.59 18.65
CA ASP A 169 3.64 10.28 19.28
C ASP A 169 4.79 11.10 18.72
N VAL A 170 5.61 11.67 19.60
CA VAL A 170 6.83 12.43 19.27
C VAL A 170 8.00 11.49 19.10
N ALA A 171 8.69 11.44 17.95
CA ALA A 171 9.85 10.59 17.64
C ALA A 171 10.92 10.59 18.75
N SER A 172 11.54 9.44 19.05
CA SER A 172 12.71 9.42 19.93
C SER A 172 13.91 9.95 19.16
N GLU A 173 14.97 10.38 19.85
CA GLU A 173 16.20 10.86 19.20
C GLU A 173 16.74 9.83 18.19
N GLU A 174 16.67 8.53 18.52
CA GLU A 174 17.11 7.47 17.62
C GLU A 174 16.24 7.36 16.35
N ILE A 175 14.91 7.41 16.48
CA ILE A 175 13.97 7.35 15.35
C ILE A 175 14.13 8.61 14.49
N LEU A 176 14.25 9.77 15.13
CA LEU A 176 14.47 11.05 14.46
C LEU A 176 15.74 10.97 13.62
N ASN A 177 16.87 10.58 14.23
CA ASN A 177 18.15 10.46 13.55
C ASN A 177 18.12 9.45 12.40
N ASP A 178 17.49 8.28 12.57
CA ASP A 178 17.39 7.28 11.51
C ASP A 178 16.53 7.75 10.33
N LEU A 179 15.43 8.47 10.58
CA LEU A 179 14.53 8.97 9.54
C LEU A 179 15.10 10.20 8.81
N THR A 180 15.66 11.18 9.53
CA THR A 180 16.20 12.41 8.92
C THR A 180 17.47 12.14 8.12
N HIS A 181 18.35 11.27 8.62
CA HIS A 181 19.62 10.92 7.94
C HIS A 181 19.53 9.66 7.07
N ALA A 182 18.33 9.15 6.79
CA ALA A 182 18.11 7.95 5.97
C ALA A 182 18.79 8.04 4.60
N ALA A 183 18.60 9.14 3.88
CA ALA A 183 19.22 9.32 2.56
C ALA A 183 20.76 9.38 2.63
N GLU A 184 21.34 10.06 3.62
CA GLU A 184 22.79 10.21 3.75
C GLU A 184 23.47 8.89 4.14
N SER A 185 22.88 8.18 5.09
CA SER A 185 23.32 6.83 5.49
C SER A 185 23.20 5.82 4.36
N GLY A 186 22.13 5.89 3.57
CA GLY A 186 21.98 5.12 2.34
C GLY A 186 23.09 5.40 1.32
N LYS A 187 23.41 6.69 1.07
CA LYS A 187 24.54 7.10 0.21
C LYS A 187 25.86 6.52 0.70
N LYS A 188 26.15 6.61 2.02
CA LYS A 188 27.37 6.02 2.61
C LYS A 188 27.45 4.51 2.34
N THR A 189 26.35 3.80 2.55
CA THR A 189 26.25 2.35 2.31
C THR A 189 26.56 1.98 0.87
N ILE A 190 26.03 2.74 -0.10
CA ILE A 190 26.30 2.51 -1.52
C ILE A 190 27.77 2.78 -1.85
N THR A 191 28.32 3.90 -1.40
CA THR A 191 29.72 4.25 -1.63
C THR A 191 30.66 3.18 -1.08
N GLU A 192 30.37 2.65 0.11
CA GLU A 192 31.11 1.53 0.68
C GLU A 192 30.95 0.24 -0.13
N LEU A 193 29.74 -0.09 -0.58
CA LEU A 193 29.47 -1.25 -1.42
C LEU A 193 30.28 -1.18 -2.72
N VAL A 194 30.21 -0.05 -3.42
CA VAL A 194 30.94 0.18 -4.67
C VAL A 194 32.44 0.06 -4.42
N LYS A 195 32.97 0.71 -3.38
CA LYS A 195 34.40 0.65 -3.07
C LYS A 195 34.87 -0.77 -2.74
N LYS A 196 34.17 -1.47 -1.84
CA LYS A 196 34.57 -2.78 -1.29
C LYS A 196 34.36 -3.95 -2.27
N ARG A 197 33.37 -3.87 -3.16
CA ARG A 197 32.94 -5.00 -4.01
C ARG A 197 33.09 -4.76 -5.50
N LEU A 198 32.98 -3.52 -5.98
CA LEU A 198 33.14 -3.19 -7.40
C LEU A 198 34.53 -2.61 -7.71
N GLY A 199 35.11 -1.85 -6.78
CA GLY A 199 36.41 -1.22 -6.94
C GLY A 199 37.60 -2.02 -6.41
N THR A 200 37.38 -2.94 -5.47
CA THR A 200 38.43 -3.80 -4.87
C THR A 200 37.95 -5.24 -4.83
N THR A 201 38.82 -6.20 -5.18
CA THR A 201 38.49 -7.64 -5.26
C THR A 201 38.52 -8.36 -3.90
N ASN A 202 38.51 -7.62 -2.79
CA ASN A 202 38.78 -8.17 -1.46
C ASN A 202 37.55 -8.77 -0.78
N THR A 203 36.34 -8.52 -1.30
CA THR A 203 35.11 -9.11 -0.77
C THR A 203 34.27 -9.70 -1.87
N ASP A 204 33.71 -10.89 -1.63
CA ASP A 204 32.82 -11.55 -2.58
C ASP A 204 31.59 -10.67 -2.86
N PHE A 205 31.24 -10.55 -4.15
CA PHE A 205 30.12 -9.74 -4.61
C PHE A 205 28.79 -10.26 -4.04
N HIS A 206 28.62 -11.59 -3.97
CA HIS A 206 27.37 -12.22 -3.52
C HIS A 206 27.22 -12.32 -2.01
N ALA A 207 28.30 -12.13 -1.25
CA ALA A 207 28.31 -12.13 0.21
C ALA A 207 27.18 -11.29 0.80
N SER A 208 26.61 -11.73 1.94
CA SER A 208 25.48 -11.04 2.58
C SER A 208 25.78 -9.55 2.80
N LEU A 209 24.77 -8.70 2.61
CA LEU A 209 24.85 -7.29 2.97
C LEU A 209 24.29 -7.13 4.37
N THR A 210 25.07 -6.50 5.26
CA THR A 210 24.63 -6.20 6.62
C THR A 210 23.42 -5.28 6.58
N LYS A 211 22.31 -5.74 7.16
CA LYS A 211 21.09 -4.94 7.31
C LYS A 211 21.27 -3.94 8.44
N ARG A 212 20.86 -2.69 8.22
CA ARG A 212 20.93 -1.62 9.21
C ARG A 212 19.74 -1.67 10.18
N LYS A 213 18.56 -2.07 9.70
CA LYS A 213 17.29 -2.07 10.44
C LYS A 213 16.99 -0.71 11.08
N PRO A 214 16.80 0.36 10.28
CA PRO A 214 16.54 1.69 10.82
C PRO A 214 15.30 1.68 11.73
N LYS A 215 15.37 2.40 12.84
CA LYS A 215 14.25 2.57 13.78
C LYS A 215 13.19 3.50 13.16
N THR A 216 11.94 3.14 13.36
CA THR A 216 10.75 3.84 12.84
C THR A 216 9.71 3.95 13.95
N PHE A 217 8.60 4.67 13.74
CA PHE A 217 7.54 4.74 14.76
C PHE A 217 7.02 3.36 15.19
N SER A 218 7.04 2.36 14.29
CA SER A 218 6.70 0.97 14.64
C SER A 218 7.65 0.32 15.64
N SER A 219 8.92 0.75 15.73
CA SER A 219 9.86 0.20 16.72
C SER A 219 9.59 0.70 18.14
N ARG A 220 8.74 1.72 18.33
CA ARG A 220 8.33 2.16 19.67
C ARG A 220 7.48 1.15 20.42
N TYR A 221 6.59 0.50 19.70
CA TYR A 221 5.65 -0.46 20.28
C TYR A 221 6.22 -1.88 20.29
N SER A 222 7.46 -2.06 19.84
CA SER A 222 8.15 -3.35 19.92
C SER A 222 8.52 -3.63 21.37
N THR A 223 7.74 -4.49 22.01
CA THR A 223 8.14 -5.15 23.24
C THR A 223 9.20 -6.20 22.91
N ASP A 224 10.27 -6.26 23.72
CA ASP A 224 11.35 -7.26 23.59
C ASP A 224 10.89 -8.70 23.79
N THR A 225 9.62 -8.86 24.16
CA THR A 225 9.00 -10.16 24.23
C THR A 225 8.65 -10.59 22.82
N LYS A 226 9.42 -11.56 22.32
CA LYS A 226 8.82 -12.75 21.70
C LYS A 226 7.85 -13.40 22.71
N LEU A 227 6.85 -12.66 23.17
CA LEU A 227 5.62 -13.24 23.64
C LEU A 227 5.03 -13.74 22.33
N GLU A 228 5.38 -14.99 22.00
CA GLU A 228 4.57 -15.80 21.10
C GLU A 228 3.14 -15.37 21.34
N GLN A 229 2.45 -14.94 20.28
CA GLN A 229 1.00 -14.77 20.34
C GLN A 229 0.46 -16.05 20.98
N LEU A 230 0.22 -15.99 22.29
CA LEU A 230 -0.18 -17.13 23.07
C LEU A 230 -1.63 -17.27 22.68
N ARG A 231 -1.85 -18.02 21.59
CA ARG A 231 -3.18 -18.38 21.14
C ARG A 231 -3.84 -18.98 22.37
N SER A 232 -5.07 -18.59 22.66
CA SER A 232 -5.80 -18.99 23.88
C SER A 232 -5.66 -20.49 24.19
N LYS A 233 -5.60 -21.34 23.16
CA LYS A 233 -5.40 -22.79 23.26
C LYS A 233 -4.07 -23.22 23.92
N ASP A 234 -2.99 -22.47 23.75
CA ASP A 234 -1.67 -22.81 24.29
C ASP A 234 -1.50 -22.36 25.74
N ILE A 235 -2.20 -21.31 26.18
CA ILE A 235 -2.21 -20.87 27.59
C ILE A 235 -2.88 -21.94 28.47
N PHE A 236 -4.07 -22.40 28.10
CA PHE A 236 -4.78 -23.42 28.87
C PHE A 236 -4.00 -24.74 28.92
N ARG A 237 -3.34 -25.13 27.82
CA ARG A 237 -2.44 -26.29 27.82
C ARG A 237 -1.27 -26.12 28.80
N ARG A 238 -0.62 -24.95 28.83
CA ARG A 238 0.48 -24.68 29.78
C ARG A 238 0.03 -24.68 31.24
N ILE A 239 -1.18 -24.19 31.52
CA ILE A 239 -1.79 -24.23 32.86
C ILE A 239 -2.01 -25.70 33.27
N ILE A 240 -2.64 -26.50 32.41
CA ILE A 240 -2.89 -27.94 32.66
C ILE A 240 -1.56 -28.67 32.92
N VAL A 241 -0.57 -28.51 32.04
CA VAL A 241 0.75 -29.14 32.21
C VAL A 241 1.43 -28.70 33.51
N SER A 242 1.28 -27.44 33.91
CA SER A 242 1.86 -26.94 35.17
C SER A 242 1.19 -27.57 36.39
N MET A 243 -0.12 -27.75 36.35
CA MET A 243 -0.88 -28.45 37.41
C MET A 243 -0.50 -29.94 37.47
N GLU A 244 -0.40 -30.61 36.31
CA GLU A 244 0.02 -32.02 36.21
C GLU A 244 1.48 -32.24 36.65
N SER A 245 2.33 -31.22 36.50
CA SER A 245 3.72 -31.22 36.98
C SER A 245 3.86 -30.97 38.49
N GLY A 246 2.74 -30.87 39.22
CA GLY A 246 2.72 -30.69 40.68
C GLY A 246 2.99 -29.26 41.15
N ARG A 247 2.88 -28.25 40.27
CA ARG A 247 2.93 -26.84 40.69
C ARG A 247 1.59 -26.44 41.27
N GLU A 248 1.61 -25.74 42.41
CA GLU A 248 0.43 -25.14 43.00
C GLU A 248 0.00 -23.94 42.14
N VAL A 249 -1.12 -24.07 41.43
CA VAL A 249 -1.70 -23.01 40.58
C VAL A 249 -3.06 -22.65 41.15
N ASN A 250 -3.20 -21.42 41.66
CA ASN A 250 -4.49 -20.90 42.13
C ASN A 250 -5.37 -20.50 40.94
N MET A 251 -6.30 -21.38 40.57
CA MET A 251 -7.19 -21.16 39.43
C MET A 251 -8.18 -20.02 39.65
N ASP A 252 -8.63 -19.80 40.90
CA ASP A 252 -9.61 -18.77 41.22
C ASP A 252 -9.03 -17.37 41.03
N GLU A 253 -7.77 -17.16 41.43
CA GLU A 253 -7.05 -15.90 41.20
C GLU A 253 -6.67 -15.74 39.72
N LEU A 254 -6.21 -16.81 39.09
CA LEU A 254 -5.72 -16.79 37.71
C LEU A 254 -6.83 -16.42 36.72
N LEU A 255 -8.03 -16.98 36.87
CA LEU A 255 -9.17 -16.73 36.00
C LEU A 255 -9.82 -15.36 36.22
N GLN A 256 -9.47 -14.65 37.30
CA GLN A 256 -9.88 -13.26 37.53
C GLN A 256 -9.02 -12.25 36.76
N LYS A 257 -7.89 -12.69 36.19
CA LYS A 257 -7.01 -11.82 35.40
C LYS A 257 -7.21 -12.06 33.91
N GLU A 258 -7.02 -11.03 33.12
CA GLU A 258 -6.91 -11.20 31.67
C GLU A 258 -5.61 -11.99 31.40
N LEU A 259 -5.73 -13.23 30.92
CA LEU A 259 -4.62 -14.13 30.58
C LEU A 259 -3.90 -13.68 29.29
N CYS A 260 -3.59 -12.39 29.18
CA CYS A 260 -2.91 -11.78 28.06
C CYS A 260 -1.89 -10.77 28.59
N ALA A 261 -0.88 -10.46 27.77
CA ALA A 261 0.16 -9.50 28.14
C ALA A 261 -0.35 -8.05 28.23
N VAL A 262 -1.51 -7.78 27.61
CA VAL A 262 -2.15 -6.46 27.57
C VAL A 262 -3.66 -6.62 27.80
N PRO A 263 -4.34 -5.60 28.36
CA PRO A 263 -5.78 -5.63 28.48
C PRO A 263 -6.43 -5.64 27.09
N LEU A 264 -6.96 -6.78 26.64
CA LEU A 264 -7.47 -6.93 25.28
C LEU A 264 -8.74 -6.11 25.04
N SER A 265 -9.37 -5.66 26.11
CA SER A 265 -10.47 -4.70 26.11
C SER A 265 -10.04 -3.29 25.65
N LEU A 266 -8.78 -2.90 25.90
CA LEU A 266 -8.26 -1.55 25.64
C LEU A 266 -7.19 -1.52 24.55
N ALA A 267 -6.41 -2.59 24.40
CA ALA A 267 -5.27 -2.65 23.50
C ALA A 267 -5.26 -3.93 22.68
N THR A 268 -4.67 -3.84 21.50
CA THR A 268 -4.30 -4.99 20.67
C THR A 268 -3.01 -5.61 21.19
N THR A 269 -2.74 -6.87 20.83
CA THR A 269 -1.49 -7.56 21.19
C THR A 269 -0.24 -6.88 20.62
N ASP A 270 -0.41 -5.97 19.67
CA ASP A 270 0.65 -5.17 19.06
C ASP A 270 0.92 -3.88 19.87
N SER A 271 0.44 -3.82 21.11
CA SER A 271 0.58 -2.68 22.03
C SER A 271 -0.03 -1.37 21.53
N VAL A 272 -0.93 -1.45 20.54
CA VAL A 272 -1.71 -0.30 20.05
C VAL A 272 -3.08 -0.30 20.72
N LEU A 273 -3.52 0.85 21.25
CA LEU A 273 -4.88 1.02 21.75
C LEU A 273 -5.89 0.64 20.67
N ARG A 274 -6.94 -0.10 21.03
CA ARG A 274 -7.96 -0.48 20.06
C ARG A 274 -8.64 0.78 19.53
N PRO A 275 -8.55 1.07 18.22
CA PRO A 275 -9.30 2.18 17.66
C PRO A 275 -10.79 1.86 17.81
N THR A 276 -11.54 2.78 18.41
CA THR A 276 -13.00 2.68 18.44
C THR A 276 -13.54 3.13 17.09
N ASN A 277 -14.50 2.40 16.53
CA ASN A 277 -15.20 2.89 15.35
C ASN A 277 -16.09 4.07 15.81
N LYS A 278 -15.98 5.21 15.12
CA LYS A 278 -16.82 6.39 15.40
C LYS A 278 -18.32 6.05 15.36
N ALA A 279 -18.72 5.10 14.52
CA ALA A 279 -20.09 4.62 14.45
C ALA A 279 -20.55 3.91 15.74
N ASP A 280 -19.65 3.21 16.42
CA ASP A 280 -19.96 2.51 17.68
C ASP A 280 -20.20 3.51 18.79
N LEU A 281 -19.43 4.62 18.84
CA LEU A 281 -19.66 5.70 19.81
C LEU A 281 -21.05 6.32 19.65
N ALA A 282 -21.50 6.57 18.41
CA ALA A 282 -22.83 7.09 18.15
C ALA A 282 -23.91 6.11 18.64
N THR A 283 -23.72 4.81 18.40
CA THR A 283 -24.64 3.76 18.85
C THR A 283 -24.71 3.67 20.38
N ILE A 284 -23.57 3.76 21.06
CA ILE A 284 -23.48 3.74 22.52
C ILE A 284 -24.16 4.98 23.13
N LEU A 285 -23.91 6.17 22.55
CA LEU A 285 -24.54 7.40 22.99
C LEU A 285 -26.06 7.36 22.79
N GLN A 286 -26.53 6.80 21.67
CA GLN A 286 -27.95 6.60 21.41
C GLN A 286 -28.59 5.62 22.40
N ALA A 287 -27.91 4.50 22.72
CA ALA A 287 -28.41 3.52 23.68
C ALA A 287 -28.53 4.10 25.11
N GLY A 288 -27.67 5.07 25.47
CA GLY A 288 -27.72 5.77 26.76
C GLY A 288 -28.63 7.00 26.78
N ALA A 289 -29.06 7.50 25.62
CA ALA A 289 -29.94 8.65 25.53
C ALA A 289 -31.38 8.24 25.86
N LYS A 290 -31.94 8.82 26.92
CA LYS A 290 -33.39 8.78 27.12
C LYS A 290 -34.00 9.80 26.16
N GLU A 291 -34.92 9.35 25.31
CA GLU A 291 -35.75 10.27 24.52
C GLU A 291 -36.49 11.20 25.49
N THR A 292 -36.11 12.47 25.49
CA THR A 292 -36.93 13.51 26.08
C THR A 292 -38.06 13.76 25.10
N GLU A 293 -39.24 13.19 25.35
CA GLU A 293 -40.44 13.61 24.65
C GLU A 293 -40.64 15.11 24.93
N LEU A 294 -40.37 15.94 23.93
CA LEU A 294 -40.69 17.35 23.99
C LEU A 294 -42.21 17.46 24.14
N SER A 295 -42.66 18.20 25.16
CA SER A 295 -44.10 18.42 25.35
C SER A 295 -44.70 18.98 24.06
N PRO A 296 -45.87 18.50 23.62
CA PRO A 296 -46.47 18.94 22.36
C PRO A 296 -46.68 20.45 22.39
N SER A 297 -45.86 21.17 21.62
CA SER A 297 -46.00 22.60 21.42
C SER A 297 -47.29 22.87 20.66
N VAL A 298 -48.15 23.73 21.23
CA VAL A 298 -49.38 24.21 20.56
C VAL A 298 -49.05 25.06 19.32
N MET A 299 -47.81 25.54 19.20
CA MET A 299 -47.33 26.30 18.05
C MET A 299 -46.55 25.42 17.07
N ARG A 300 -47.08 25.34 15.85
CA ARG A 300 -46.41 24.73 14.69
C ARG A 300 -45.16 25.55 14.35
N THR A 301 -44.00 25.03 14.70
CA THR A 301 -42.70 25.74 14.55
C THR A 301 -42.02 25.44 13.22
N CYS A 302 -42.10 24.20 12.74
CA CYS A 302 -41.46 23.77 11.50
C CYS A 302 -42.24 22.61 10.87
N THR A 303 -42.35 22.58 9.55
CA THR A 303 -42.83 21.41 8.80
C THR A 303 -41.63 20.79 8.10
N ILE A 304 -41.23 19.58 8.50
CA ILE A 304 -40.17 18.82 7.84
C ILE A 304 -40.83 17.86 6.85
N ILE A 305 -40.41 17.92 5.59
CA ILE A 305 -40.86 17.04 4.52
C ILE A 305 -39.66 16.20 4.10
N ASP A 306 -39.76 14.88 4.28
CA ASP A 306 -38.78 13.94 3.74
C ASP A 306 -39.07 13.70 2.24
N GLY A 307 -38.27 14.34 1.39
CA GLY A 307 -38.38 14.19 -0.06
C GLY A 307 -38.13 12.76 -0.56
N MET A 308 -37.29 11.98 0.13
CA MET A 308 -36.98 10.61 -0.28
C MET A 308 -38.13 9.66 0.05
N ALA A 309 -38.82 9.90 1.17
CA ALA A 309 -40.06 9.19 1.50
C ALA A 309 -41.16 9.49 0.45
N LEU A 310 -41.29 10.74 0.00
CA LEU A 310 -42.20 11.13 -1.08
C LEU A 310 -41.87 10.44 -2.41
N VAL A 311 -40.60 10.45 -2.83
CA VAL A 311 -40.17 9.79 -4.07
C VAL A 311 -40.41 8.28 -4.00
N ARG A 312 -40.18 7.64 -2.86
CA ARG A 312 -40.50 6.22 -2.66
C ARG A 312 -42.00 5.94 -2.72
N ALA A 313 -42.83 6.84 -2.19
CA ALA A 313 -44.28 6.72 -2.26
C ALA A 313 -44.82 6.85 -3.70
N MET A 314 -44.11 7.57 -4.58
CA MET A 314 -44.48 7.67 -6.00
C MET A 314 -44.20 6.39 -6.81
N GLY A 315 -43.54 5.39 -6.22
CA GLY A 315 -43.25 4.11 -6.87
C GLY A 315 -42.24 4.21 -8.02
N LYS A 316 -41.92 3.07 -8.65
CA LYS A 316 -41.00 3.05 -9.80
C LYS A 316 -41.72 3.52 -11.07
N PRO A 317 -41.05 4.32 -11.92
CA PRO A 317 -41.60 4.73 -13.21
C PRO A 317 -41.89 3.49 -14.05
N HIS A 318 -43.04 3.46 -14.72
CA HIS A 318 -43.52 2.26 -15.42
C HIS A 318 -42.78 1.95 -16.73
N ASN A 319 -41.83 2.79 -17.16
CA ASN A 319 -41.08 2.64 -18.41
C ASN A 319 -39.57 2.90 -18.18
N ALA A 320 -38.92 2.09 -17.34
CA ALA A 320 -37.46 2.07 -17.21
C ALA A 320 -36.88 0.83 -17.90
#